data_AF-A0A524D825-F1
#
_entry.id   AF-A0A524D825-F1
#
_cell.length_a   1.000
_cell.length_b   1.000
_cell.length_c   1.000
_cell.angle_alpha   90.00
_cell.angle_beta   90.00
_cell.angle_gamma   90.00
#
_symmetry.space_group_name_H-M   'P 1'
#
loop_
_entity.id
_entity.type
_entity.pdbx_description
1 polymer ?
#
loop_
_entity_poly.entity_id
_entity_poly.type
_entity_poly.pdbx_seq_one_letter_code
_entity_poly.pdbx_strand_id
1 'polypeptide(L)'
;MNQNINGYSPPIYTNDQNELSNSEIIDEMFTKYIDEYDTNGYYSSYYEPSLQATYYTLSILESTDGLGTIDQDVIAEFIMDHYNETSGLFSDEYSKRYLDTTFEMMYYPLSTLLEVNAYAILSL
;
A
#
# COMPACT_ATOMS: atom_id res chain seq x y z
N MET A 1 45.01 -26.51 -27.57
CA MET A 1 44.30 -27.04 -26.39
C MET A 1 43.14 -26.13 -26.12
N ASN A 2 41.93 -26.54 -26.50
CA ASN A 2 40.69 -25.79 -26.31
C ASN A 2 39.81 -26.66 -25.40
N GLN A 3 39.56 -26.21 -24.17
CA GLN A 3 38.74 -26.97 -23.22
C GLN A 3 37.27 -26.80 -23.60
N ASN A 4 36.66 -27.91 -24.00
CA ASN A 4 35.24 -28.04 -24.26
C ASN A 4 34.53 -28.27 -22.92
N ILE A 5 33.87 -27.24 -22.38
CA ILE A 5 33.03 -27.33 -21.19
C ILE A 5 31.59 -27.11 -21.65
N ASN A 6 30.87 -28.18 -21.97
CA ASN A 6 29.42 -28.13 -22.19
C ASN A 6 28.81 -29.41 -21.61
N GLY A 7 28.54 -29.37 -20.30
CA GLY A 7 27.87 -30.43 -19.55
C GLY A 7 26.65 -29.90 -18.79
N TYR A 8 25.98 -28.87 -19.30
CA TYR A 8 24.71 -28.40 -18.75
C TYR A 8 23.60 -28.52 -19.79
N SER A 9 22.70 -29.47 -19.57
CA SER A 9 21.39 -29.51 -20.22
C SER A 9 20.40 -28.96 -19.20
N PRO A 10 19.70 -27.84 -19.47
CA PRO A 10 18.73 -27.30 -18.53
C PRO A 10 17.60 -28.32 -18.30
N PRO A 11 17.00 -28.36 -17.09
CA PRO A 11 15.81 -29.17 -16.87
C PRO A 11 14.68 -28.69 -17.81
N ILE A 12 14.05 -29.63 -18.50
CA ILE A 12 12.79 -29.39 -19.21
C ILE A 12 11.72 -29.26 -18.13
N TYR A 13 11.26 -28.04 -17.87
CA TYR A 13 10.06 -27.82 -17.08
C TYR A 13 8.85 -28.18 -17.95
N THR A 14 8.19 -29.28 -17.63
CA THR A 14 6.86 -29.59 -18.16
C THR A 14 5.88 -28.62 -17.50
N ASN A 15 5.42 -27.61 -18.25
CA ASN A 15 4.33 -26.73 -17.83
C ASN A 15 3.03 -27.54 -17.76
N ASP A 16 2.75 -28.08 -16.57
CA ASP A 16 1.45 -28.65 -16.19
C ASP A 16 0.83 -27.77 -15.10
N GLN A 17 0.66 -26.49 -15.39
CA GLN A 17 -0.22 -25.58 -14.65
C GLN A 17 -1.00 -24.80 -15.70
N ASN A 18 -2.33 -24.93 -15.73
CA ASN A 18 -3.17 -23.97 -16.44
C ASN A 18 -2.96 -22.63 -15.75
N GLU A 19 -2.06 -21.80 -16.29
CA GLU A 19 -1.93 -20.41 -15.88
C GLU A 19 -3.28 -19.75 -16.15
N LEU A 20 -3.95 -19.35 -15.06
CA LEU A 20 -5.14 -18.51 -15.18
C LEU A 20 -4.79 -17.29 -16.01
N SER A 21 -5.67 -16.93 -16.94
CA SER A 21 -5.53 -15.67 -17.65
C SER A 21 -5.56 -14.52 -16.64
N ASN A 22 -4.87 -13.42 -16.95
CA ASN A 22 -4.90 -12.23 -16.12
C ASN A 22 -6.33 -11.77 -15.81
N SER A 23 -7.28 -11.96 -16.73
CA SER A 23 -8.69 -11.67 -16.52
C SER A 23 -9.31 -12.52 -15.41
N GLU A 24 -9.04 -13.83 -15.38
CA GLU A 24 -9.60 -14.73 -14.37
C GLU A 24 -9.05 -14.42 -12.98
N ILE A 25 -7.76 -14.10 -12.88
CA ILE A 25 -7.13 -13.67 -11.63
C ILE A 25 -7.77 -12.37 -11.12
N ILE A 26 -7.99 -11.40 -12.02
CA ILE A 26 -8.60 -10.11 -11.67
C ILE A 26 -10.04 -10.31 -11.19
N ASP A 27 -10.83 -11.12 -11.89
CA ASP A 27 -12.22 -11.40 -11.52
C ASP A 27 -12.31 -12.09 -10.14
N GLU A 28 -11.45 -13.09 -9.88
CA GLU A 28 -11.39 -13.74 -8.58
C GLU A 28 -11.03 -12.77 -7.44
N MET A 29 -10.08 -11.86 -7.68
CA MET A 29 -9.73 -10.82 -6.70
C MET A 29 -10.91 -9.89 -6.42
N PHE A 30 -11.62 -9.43 -7.45
CA PHE A 30 -12.78 -8.56 -7.26
C PHE A 30 -13.92 -9.26 -6.52
N THR A 31 -14.23 -10.50 -6.87
CA THR A 31 -15.25 -11.29 -6.16
C THR A 31 -14.88 -11.43 -4.69
N LYS A 32 -13.63 -11.75 -4.37
CA LYS A 32 -13.16 -11.85 -2.99
C LYS A 32 -13.38 -10.54 -2.20
N TYR A 33 -13.01 -9.39 -2.76
CA TYR A 33 -13.18 -8.11 -2.07
C TYR A 33 -14.65 -7.72 -1.88
N ILE A 34 -15.51 -8.03 -2.86
CA ILE A 34 -16.95 -7.81 -2.75
C ILE A 34 -17.53 -8.67 -1.62
N ASP A 35 -17.17 -9.96 -1.56
CA ASP A 35 -17.63 -10.87 -0.52
C ASP A 35 -17.14 -10.44 0.88
N GLU A 36 -15.91 -9.95 0.99
CA GLU A 36 -15.38 -9.38 2.24
C GLU A 36 -16.20 -8.18 2.71
N TYR A 37 -16.53 -7.26 1.80
CA TYR A 37 -17.34 -6.08 2.13
C TYR A 37 -18.77 -6.45 2.49
N ASP A 38 -19.42 -7.34 1.74
CA ASP A 38 -20.78 -7.80 2.02
C ASP A 38 -20.87 -8.50 3.39
N THR A 39 -19.79 -9.16 3.82
CA THR A 39 -19.70 -9.84 5.12
C THR A 39 -19.41 -8.87 6.26
N ASN A 40 -18.42 -7.99 6.10
CA ASN A 40 -17.86 -7.20 7.20
C ASN A 40 -18.41 -5.76 7.25
N GLY A 41 -18.98 -5.26 6.15
CA GLY A 41 -19.33 -3.86 5.95
C GLY A 41 -18.12 -2.95 5.66
N TYR A 42 -16.93 -3.53 5.52
CA TYR A 42 -15.68 -2.85 5.19
C TYR A 42 -14.72 -3.80 4.46
N TYR A 43 -13.78 -3.27 3.69
CA TYR A 43 -12.73 -4.07 3.05
C TYR A 43 -11.64 -4.38 4.08
N SER A 44 -11.32 -5.66 4.29
CA SER A 44 -10.28 -6.13 5.22
C SER A 44 -8.87 -5.96 4.67
N SER A 45 -8.52 -4.72 4.35
CA SER A 45 -7.14 -4.37 4.06
C SER A 45 -6.48 -3.88 5.34
N TYR A 46 -5.40 -4.55 5.74
CA TYR A 46 -4.56 -4.07 6.83
C TYR A 46 -3.74 -2.89 6.31
N TYR A 47 -4.08 -1.68 6.77
CA TYR A 47 -3.30 -0.48 6.50
C TYR A 47 -2.49 -0.13 7.74
N GLU A 48 -1.19 0.07 7.54
CA GLU A 48 -0.35 0.69 8.56
C GLU A 48 -0.78 2.14 8.77
N PRO A 49 -0.60 2.71 9.97
CA PRO A 49 -0.87 4.13 10.20
C PRO A 49 -0.10 5.02 9.22
N SER A 50 -0.77 6.02 8.65
CA SER A 50 -0.18 6.99 7.72
C SER A 50 -0.08 8.38 8.37
N LEU A 51 1.04 9.08 8.14
CA LEU A 51 1.21 10.48 8.51
C LEU A 51 0.08 11.38 7.99
N GLN A 52 -0.38 11.13 6.76
CA GLN A 52 -1.45 11.92 6.15
C GLN A 52 -2.78 11.68 6.87
N ALA A 53 -3.11 10.42 7.15
CA ALA A 53 -4.30 10.08 7.92
C ALA A 53 -4.24 10.68 9.33
N THR A 54 -3.11 10.55 10.02
CA THR A 54 -2.88 11.16 11.34
C THR A 54 -3.10 12.67 11.30
N TYR A 55 -2.60 13.37 10.27
CA TYR A 55 -2.82 14.81 10.11
C TYR A 55 -4.32 15.17 10.00
N TYR A 56 -5.09 14.44 9.20
CA TYR A 56 -6.53 14.70 9.07
C TYR A 56 -7.29 14.37 10.35
N THR A 57 -6.97 13.25 11.00
CA THR A 57 -7.54 12.88 12.30
C THR A 57 -7.32 13.97 13.33
N LEU A 58 -6.08 14.46 13.46
CA LEU A 58 -5.76 15.58 14.36
C LEU A 58 -6.52 16.85 13.98
N SER A 59 -6.64 17.16 12.68
CA SER A 59 -7.38 18.33 12.21
C SER A 59 -8.88 18.27 12.56
N ILE A 60 -9.49 17.08 12.44
CA ILE A 60 -10.89 16.85 12.82
C ILE A 60 -11.05 16.96 14.33
N LEU A 61 -10.16 16.33 15.10
CA LEU A 61 -10.20 16.38 16.57
C LEU A 61 -10.02 17.81 17.07
N GLU A 62 -9.10 18.59 16.50
CA GLU A 62 -8.97 20.02 16.83
C GLU A 62 -10.26 20.79 16.50
N SER A 63 -10.83 20.55 15.31
CA SER A 63 -12.07 21.22 14.88
C SER A 63 -13.30 20.85 15.73
N THR A 64 -13.21 19.79 16.53
CA THR A 64 -14.29 19.26 17.37
C THR A 64 -13.97 19.31 18.87
N ASP A 65 -12.91 20.01 19.28
CA ASP A 65 -12.40 20.07 20.65
C ASP A 65 -12.10 18.68 21.27
N GLY A 66 -11.80 17.70 20.41
CA GLY A 66 -11.53 16.30 20.74
C GLY A 66 -10.07 15.96 21.02
N LEU A 67 -9.11 16.89 20.87
CA LEU A 67 -7.67 16.58 21.10
C LEU A 67 -7.35 16.07 22.51
N GLY A 68 -8.16 16.39 23.51
CA GLY A 68 -8.00 15.87 24.87
C GLY A 68 -8.32 14.37 25.02
N THR A 69 -8.83 13.72 23.97
CA THR A 69 -9.24 12.30 23.99
C THR A 69 -8.15 11.34 23.54
N ILE A 70 -7.06 11.86 22.97
CA ILE A 70 -5.95 11.06 22.44
C ILE A 70 -4.73 11.15 23.35
N ASP A 71 -3.87 10.13 23.27
CA ASP A 71 -2.55 10.17 23.90
C ASP A 71 -1.60 10.98 23.00
N GLN A 72 -1.30 12.21 23.44
CA GLN A 72 -0.52 13.15 22.64
C GLN A 72 0.96 12.75 22.55
N ASP A 73 1.50 12.07 23.57
CA ASP A 73 2.90 11.65 23.57
C ASP A 73 3.13 10.55 22.54
N VAL A 74 2.20 9.58 22.45
CA VAL A 74 2.25 8.50 21.45
C VAL A 74 2.15 9.04 20.03
N ILE A 75 1.26 10.01 19.79
CA ILE A 75 1.11 10.61 18.45
C ILE A 75 2.33 11.46 18.09
N ALA A 76 2.90 12.19 19.05
CA ALA A 76 4.12 12.95 18.82
C ALA A 76 5.31 12.03 18.50
N GLU A 77 5.48 10.93 19.23
CA GLU A 77 6.50 9.91 18.95
C GLU A 77 6.31 9.32 17.56
N PHE A 78 5.08 8.92 17.21
CA PHE A 78 4.76 8.42 15.86
C PHE A 78 5.14 9.41 14.75
N ILE A 79 4.81 10.70 14.91
CA ILE A 79 5.17 11.72 13.92
C ILE A 79 6.69 11.84 13.82
N MET A 80 7.39 11.89 14.94
CA MET A 80 8.85 12.03 14.99
C MET A 80 9.60 10.83 14.41
N ASP A 81 9.08 9.62 14.58
CA ASP A 81 9.66 8.40 14.00
C ASP A 81 9.67 8.41 12.46
N HIS A 82 8.81 9.24 11.85
CA HIS A 82 8.78 9.42 10.40
C HIS A 82 9.67 10.58 9.91
N TYR A 83 10.39 11.25 10.81
CA TYR A 83 11.34 12.29 10.42
C TYR A 83 12.63 11.67 9.86
N ASN A 84 12.97 12.04 8.63
CA ASN A 84 14.24 11.68 8.03
C ASN A 84 15.25 12.82 8.22
N GLU A 85 16.28 12.61 9.06
CA GLU A 85 17.31 13.62 9.33
C GLU A 85 18.14 14.01 8.10
N THR A 86 18.26 13.12 7.11
CA THR A 86 19.08 13.37 5.91
C THR A 86 18.37 14.30 4.93
N SER A 87 17.07 14.07 4.69
CA SER A 87 16.27 14.93 3.80
C SER A 87 15.64 16.12 4.52
N GLY A 88 15.53 16.05 5.86
CA GLY A 88 14.83 17.05 6.67
C GLY A 88 13.31 17.01 6.50
N LEU A 89 12.76 15.89 6.02
CA LEU A 89 11.34 15.73 5.69
C LEU A 89 10.71 14.64 6.56
N PHE A 90 9.41 14.78 6.82
CA PHE A 90 8.58 13.72 7.34
C PHE A 90 8.04 12.88 6.18
N SER A 91 8.24 11.56 6.22
CA SER A 91 7.79 10.67 5.14
C SER A 91 7.46 9.27 5.67
N ASP A 92 6.32 8.73 5.26
CA ASP A 92 5.93 7.33 5.43
C ASP A 92 5.98 6.56 4.09
N GLU A 93 5.78 5.24 4.12
CA GLU A 93 5.77 4.41 2.90
C GLU A 93 4.71 4.85 1.88
N TYR A 94 3.59 5.40 2.36
CA TYR A 94 2.52 5.95 1.53
C TYR A 94 3.01 7.18 0.75
N SER A 95 3.71 8.10 1.40
CA SER A 95 4.29 9.29 0.77
C SER A 95 5.35 8.95 -0.27
N LYS A 96 6.15 7.90 -0.05
CA LYS A 96 7.18 7.42 -0.98
C LYS A 96 6.59 6.86 -2.27
N ARG A 97 5.47 6.13 -2.19
CA ARG A 97 4.75 5.61 -3.38
C ARG A 97 4.37 6.71 -4.37
N TYR A 98 4.13 7.93 -3.90
CA TYR A 98 3.81 9.07 -4.75
C TYR A 98 5.05 9.76 -5.33
N LEU A 99 6.21 9.61 -4.69
CA LEU A 99 7.47 10.23 -5.10
C LEU A 99 8.23 9.37 -6.12
N ASP A 100 8.21 8.05 -5.96
CA ASP A 100 8.83 7.10 -6.89
C ASP A 100 7.94 6.90 -8.13
N THR A 101 7.86 7.85 -9.05
CA THR A 101 7.09 7.69 -10.29
C THR A 101 7.83 6.86 -11.36
N THR A 102 8.90 6.12 -11.01
CA THR A 102 9.71 5.34 -11.96
C THR A 102 9.25 3.90 -12.16
N PHE A 103 7.98 3.59 -11.91
CA PHE A 103 7.41 2.28 -12.25
C PHE A 103 7.21 2.18 -13.77
N GLU A 104 7.55 1.04 -14.38
CA GLU A 104 7.17 0.74 -15.76
C GLU A 104 5.64 0.74 -15.85
N MET A 105 5.08 1.81 -16.45
CA MET A 105 3.65 2.09 -16.53
C MET A 105 2.91 1.00 -17.33
N MET A 106 2.45 -0.04 -16.63
CA MET A 106 1.39 -0.92 -17.09
C MET A 106 0.31 -0.92 -16.01
N TYR A 107 -0.65 0.02 -16.14
CA TYR A 107 -1.76 0.33 -15.23
C TYR A 107 -1.50 1.38 -14.12
N TYR A 108 -2.05 2.58 -14.33
CA TYR A 108 -2.56 3.44 -13.25
C TYR A 108 -4.09 3.33 -13.27
N PRO A 109 -4.76 2.92 -12.17
CA PRO A 109 -6.15 3.31 -12.00
C PRO A 109 -6.18 4.83 -11.77
N LEU A 110 -7.16 5.49 -12.39
CA LEU A 110 -7.48 6.93 -12.33
C LEU A 110 -7.87 7.43 -10.92
N SER A 111 -7.34 6.81 -9.88
CA SER A 111 -7.78 6.94 -8.50
C SER A 111 -6.86 7.78 -7.64
N THR A 112 -5.66 8.19 -8.08
CA THR A 112 -4.63 8.68 -7.15
C THR A 112 -5.01 9.86 -6.25
N LEU A 113 -5.95 10.74 -6.62
CA LEU A 113 -6.40 11.84 -5.74
C LEU A 113 -7.65 11.49 -4.92
N LEU A 114 -8.54 10.65 -5.47
CA LEU A 114 -9.74 10.19 -4.76
C LEU A 114 -9.41 9.03 -3.81
N GLU A 115 -8.55 8.08 -4.19
CA GLU A 115 -7.95 7.08 -3.30
C GLU A 115 -7.17 7.76 -2.19
N VAL A 116 -6.37 8.81 -2.46
CA VAL A 116 -5.63 9.51 -1.39
C VAL A 116 -6.58 10.10 -0.35
N ASN A 117 -7.67 10.74 -0.79
CA ASN A 117 -8.65 11.28 0.13
C ASN A 117 -9.52 10.18 0.78
N ALA A 118 -9.84 9.09 0.06
CA ALA A 118 -10.64 7.99 0.58
C ALA A 118 -9.83 7.12 1.55
N TYR A 119 -8.57 6.80 1.28
CA TYR A 119 -7.68 6.06 2.18
C TYR A 119 -7.42 6.85 3.47
N ALA A 120 -7.19 8.15 3.38
CA ALA A 120 -7.05 8.99 4.56
C ALA A 120 -8.31 9.01 5.45
N ILE A 121 -9.50 8.81 4.85
CA ILE A 121 -10.78 8.71 5.56
C ILE A 121 -11.07 7.28 6.06
N LEU A 122 -10.60 6.26 5.34
CA LEU A 122 -10.89 4.83 5.61
C LEU A 122 -9.84 4.14 6.50
N SER A 123 -8.68 4.76 6.74
CA SER A 123 -7.67 4.26 7.68
C SER A 123 -7.82 4.83 9.11
N LEU A 124 -8.99 5.41 9.41
CA LEU A 124 -9.44 5.74 10.77
C LEU A 124 -9.84 4.45 11.52
#